data_AF-A0A4Y2SFK8-F1
#
_entry.id   AF-A0A4Y2SFK8-F1
#
_cell.length_a   1.000
_cell.length_b   1.000
_cell.length_c   1.000
_cell.angle_alpha   90.00
_cell.angle_beta   90.00
_cell.angle_gamma   90.00
#
_symmetry.space_group_name_H-M   'P 1'
#
loop_
_entity.id
_entity.type
_entity.pdbx_description
1 polymer ?
#
loop_
_entity_poly.entity_id
_entity_poly.type
_entity_poly.pdbx_seq_one_letter_code
_entity_poly.pdbx_strand_id
1 'polypeptide(L)'
;MENCLSHSSLRALLRPVIINRRKQNFVSPTSLSLQTIHSTPHLEEREETLEELESSSKNISHTHNPNPFLRQIESTIITIHLTTTQENINIIPSYIPPCSDSSFTLVIETLIQTIYRTLLIGDSKSKHHNWNCERTNPIGMRLNSSAKKLKLKIIAPDHPTRFSKNTDNIINFSIARNIDYHYSIKTITYLTSDHLPILLHLNINEINIQDNYHLIIHWNKFRDYLITQTNYHAKINTKLKIEKEIDQLTEDIINAFKITARMKKMTPSKLLPTSGPK
;
A
#
# COMPACT_ATOMS: atom_id res chain seq x y z
N MET A 1 8.91 -16.36 -25.88
CA MET A 1 8.49 -15.20 -25.07
C MET A 1 7.11 -14.72 -25.54
N GLU A 2 6.15 -15.63 -25.74
CA GLU A 2 4.83 -15.34 -26.36
C GLU A 2 3.62 -16.02 -25.69
N ASN A 3 3.80 -16.88 -24.68
CA ASN A 3 2.69 -17.64 -24.09
C ASN A 3 2.03 -17.00 -22.84
N CYS A 4 2.34 -15.74 -22.50
CA CYS A 4 1.75 -15.09 -21.31
C CYS A 4 0.44 -14.34 -21.59
N LEU A 5 0.06 -14.15 -22.85
CA LEU A 5 -1.14 -13.37 -23.22
C LEU A 5 -2.41 -14.23 -23.37
N SER A 6 -2.31 -15.57 -23.35
CA SER A 6 -3.48 -16.45 -23.60
C SER A 6 -4.34 -16.79 -22.38
N HIS A 7 -4.00 -16.30 -21.19
CA HIS A 7 -4.82 -16.48 -19.97
C HIS A 7 -5.44 -15.16 -19.47
N SER A 8 -5.63 -14.18 -20.37
CA SER A 8 -6.24 -12.88 -20.11
C SER A 8 -7.77 -12.91 -19.98
N SER A 9 -8.33 -13.93 -19.32
CA SER A 9 -9.76 -14.00 -19.00
C SER A 9 -9.92 -14.26 -17.51
N LEU A 10 -9.65 -13.22 -16.71
CA LEU A 10 -10.14 -12.94 -15.35
C LEU A 10 -9.33 -11.77 -14.77
N ARG A 11 -9.51 -10.57 -15.33
CA ARG A 11 -9.11 -9.36 -14.60
C ARG A 11 -10.12 -9.16 -13.48
N ALA A 12 -9.76 -9.60 -12.27
CA ALA A 12 -10.49 -9.19 -11.07
C ALA A 12 -10.31 -7.67 -10.94
N LEU A 13 -11.37 -6.91 -11.24
CA LEU A 13 -11.38 -5.47 -11.01
C LEU A 13 -11.48 -5.25 -9.49
N LEU A 14 -10.35 -4.91 -8.87
CA LEU A 14 -10.31 -4.51 -7.47
C LEU A 14 -10.79 -3.07 -7.35
N ARG A 15 -12.04 -2.90 -6.89
CA ARG A 15 -12.58 -1.58 -6.56
C ARG A 15 -12.67 -1.42 -5.03
N PRO A 16 -11.98 -0.45 -4.44
CA PRO A 16 -12.22 -0.08 -3.06
C PRO A 16 -13.55 0.68 -2.99
N VAL A 17 -14.44 0.25 -2.11
CA VAL A 17 -15.62 1.00 -1.73
C VAL A 17 -15.32 1.67 -0.40
N ILE A 18 -15.58 2.97 -0.34
CA ILE A 18 -15.34 3.81 0.83
C ILE A 18 -16.69 4.21 1.44
N ILE A 19 -16.93 3.83 2.70
CA ILE A 19 -18.20 4.03 3.39
C ILE A 19 -17.95 4.81 4.68
N ASN A 20 -18.70 5.90 4.86
CA ASN A 20 -18.72 6.62 6.14
C ASN A 20 -19.88 6.12 7.00
N ARG A 21 -19.57 5.51 8.16
CA ARG A 21 -20.62 5.08 9.10
C ARG A 21 -20.85 6.18 10.13
N ARG A 22 -21.98 6.88 10.01
CA ARG A 22 -22.57 7.68 11.10
C ARG A 22 -23.27 6.71 12.04
N LYS A 23 -22.85 6.63 13.31
CA LYS A 23 -23.66 5.93 14.32
C LYS A 23 -24.97 6.71 14.43
N GLN A 24 -26.11 6.03 14.23
CA GLN A 24 -27.43 6.61 14.48
C GLN A 24 -27.40 7.22 15.90
N ASN A 25 -27.61 8.54 15.98
CA ASN A 25 -27.72 9.38 17.18
C ASN A 25 -26.52 10.23 17.66
N PHE A 26 -25.40 10.37 16.93
CA PHE A 26 -24.41 11.43 17.23
C PHE A 26 -23.81 12.11 15.99
N VAL A 27 -23.61 13.43 16.07
CA VAL A 27 -23.36 14.39 14.97
C VAL A 27 -21.95 14.34 14.35
N SER A 28 -21.14 13.33 14.61
CA SER A 28 -19.77 13.24 14.04
C SER A 28 -19.61 12.08 13.04
N PRO A 29 -18.95 12.30 11.88
CA PRO A 29 -18.53 11.22 10.99
C PRO A 29 -17.39 10.44 11.67
N THR A 30 -17.77 9.46 12.50
CA THR A 30 -16.87 8.81 13.45
C THR A 30 -15.99 7.70 12.84
N SER A 31 -16.25 7.24 11.61
CA SER A 31 -15.47 6.13 11.07
C SER A 31 -15.52 5.94 9.56
N LEU A 32 -14.39 5.46 9.01
CA LEU A 32 -14.22 5.12 7.61
C LEU A 32 -14.17 3.59 7.45
N SER A 33 -14.94 3.03 6.51
CA SER A 33 -14.84 1.61 6.14
C SER A 33 -14.40 1.49 4.69
N LEU A 34 -13.46 0.58 4.45
CA LEU A 34 -12.89 0.26 3.14
C LEU A 34 -13.18 -1.19 2.83
N GLN A 35 -13.92 -1.43 1.76
CA GLN A 35 -14.23 -2.77 1.29
C GLN A 35 -13.59 -3.01 -0.06
N THR A 36 -12.93 -4.16 -0.23
CA THR A 36 -12.38 -4.56 -1.53
C THR A 36 -13.35 -5.48 -2.23
N ILE A 37 -13.90 -5.09 -3.37
CA ILE A 37 -14.78 -5.96 -4.16
C ILE A 37 -13.98 -6.62 -5.28
N HIS A 38 -14.17 -7.93 -5.44
CA HIS A 38 -13.65 -8.69 -6.57
C HIS A 38 -14.79 -8.94 -7.56
N SER A 39 -14.74 -8.33 -8.75
CA SER A 39 -15.69 -8.64 -9.82
C SER A 39 -15.07 -9.54 -10.88
N THR A 40 -15.78 -10.62 -11.20
CA THR A 40 -15.64 -11.33 -12.46
C THR A 40 -16.72 -10.80 -13.40
N PRO A 41 -16.44 -10.58 -14.70
CA PRO A 41 -17.26 -9.77 -15.61
C PRO A 41 -18.62 -10.40 -16.00
N HIS A 42 -19.08 -11.41 -15.29
CA HIS A 42 -20.33 -12.10 -15.59
C HIS A 42 -21.24 -12.03 -14.36
N LEU A 43 -22.32 -11.25 -14.48
CA LEU A 43 -23.61 -11.26 -13.74
C LEU A 43 -24.07 -9.85 -13.29
N GLU A 44 -25.26 -9.46 -13.76
CA GLU A 44 -25.93 -8.16 -13.59
C GLU A 44 -26.36 -7.85 -12.14
N GLU A 45 -26.55 -8.86 -11.28
CA GLU A 45 -26.91 -8.67 -9.85
C GLU A 45 -25.84 -7.92 -9.02
N ARG A 46 -24.63 -7.73 -9.56
CA ARG A 46 -23.53 -7.03 -8.89
C ARG A 46 -23.59 -5.51 -9.00
N GLU A 47 -24.33 -4.96 -9.97
CA GLU A 47 -24.39 -3.51 -10.18
C GLU A 47 -25.23 -2.82 -9.10
N GLU A 48 -26.33 -3.41 -8.63
CA GLU A 48 -27.17 -2.83 -7.57
C GLU A 48 -26.44 -2.70 -6.22
N THR A 49 -25.64 -3.70 -5.81
CA THR A 49 -24.87 -3.62 -4.56
C THR A 49 -23.73 -2.60 -4.65
N LEU A 50 -23.14 -2.43 -5.84
CA LEU A 50 -22.11 -1.42 -6.09
C LEU A 50 -22.72 -0.01 -6.06
N GLU A 51 -23.89 0.20 -6.68
CA GLU A 51 -24.59 1.48 -6.68
C GLU A 51 -25.01 1.91 -5.26
N GLU A 52 -25.54 0.99 -4.46
CA GLU A 52 -25.95 1.28 -3.08
C GLU A 52 -24.74 1.65 -2.20
N LEU A 53 -23.62 0.95 -2.37
CA LEU A 53 -22.37 1.22 -1.65
C LEU A 53 -21.66 2.50 -2.14
N GLU A 54 -21.64 2.76 -3.44
CA GLU A 54 -21.12 4.01 -4.02
C GLU A 54 -21.98 5.21 -3.61
N SER A 55 -23.30 5.05 -3.45
CA SER A 55 -24.18 6.12 -2.94
C SER A 55 -23.78 6.61 -1.54
N SER A 56 -23.26 5.72 -0.69
CA SER A 56 -22.80 6.04 0.68
C SER A 56 -21.46 6.78 0.73
N SER A 57 -20.68 6.70 -0.36
CA SER A 57 -19.38 7.36 -0.53
C SER A 57 -19.49 8.85 -0.90
N LYS A 58 -20.66 9.28 -1.42
CA LYS A 58 -20.91 10.64 -1.94
C LYS A 58 -20.66 11.77 -0.94
N ASN A 59 -20.60 11.46 0.36
CA ASN A 59 -20.38 12.42 1.44
C ASN A 59 -18.92 12.48 1.94
N ILE A 60 -17.97 11.83 1.26
CA ILE A 60 -16.55 11.80 1.64
C ILE A 60 -15.76 12.64 0.64
N SER A 61 -15.02 13.65 1.12
CA SER A 61 -14.11 14.42 0.27
C SER A 61 -12.92 13.55 -0.16
N HIS A 62 -12.80 13.28 -1.46
CA HIS A 62 -11.72 12.47 -2.02
C HIS A 62 -11.30 12.94 -3.42
N THR A 63 -10.06 12.60 -3.79
CA THR A 63 -9.50 12.87 -5.12
C THR A 63 -8.86 11.61 -5.72
N HIS A 64 -9.02 11.43 -7.03
CA HIS A 64 -8.38 10.36 -7.80
C HIS A 64 -7.11 10.89 -8.46
N ASN A 65 -5.97 10.29 -8.14
CA ASN A 65 -4.70 10.66 -8.75
C ASN A 65 -4.28 9.60 -9.79
N PRO A 66 -3.79 10.01 -10.97
CA PRO A 66 -3.29 9.08 -11.96
C PRO A 66 -2.12 8.28 -11.38
N ASN A 67 -2.13 6.98 -11.63
CA ASN A 67 -1.03 6.11 -11.22
C ASN A 67 0.24 6.53 -11.97
N PRO A 68 1.38 6.72 -11.29
CA PRO A 68 2.65 6.95 -11.96
C PRO A 68 3.13 5.66 -12.67
N PHE A 69 2.44 5.25 -13.74
CA PHE A 69 2.75 4.13 -14.65
C PHE A 69 3.59 2.98 -14.04
N LEU A 70 3.06 2.34 -12.99
CA LEU A 70 3.70 1.18 -12.39
C LEU A 70 3.21 -0.09 -13.12
N ARG A 71 3.97 -0.59 -14.10
CA ARG A 71 3.62 -1.79 -14.89
C ARG A 71 3.38 -3.07 -14.06
N GLN A 72 3.67 -3.03 -12.77
CA GLN A 72 3.67 -4.17 -11.86
C GLN A 72 2.54 -4.15 -10.83
N ILE A 73 1.86 -3.02 -10.66
CA ILE A 73 0.68 -2.88 -9.79
C ILE A 73 -0.38 -2.07 -10.54
N GLU A 74 -1.49 -2.72 -10.88
CA GLU A 74 -2.69 -2.04 -11.37
C GLU A 74 -3.37 -1.36 -10.17
N SER A 75 -3.33 -0.04 -10.11
CA SER A 75 -3.88 0.75 -9.01
C SER A 75 -4.32 2.14 -9.48
N THR A 76 -5.29 2.73 -8.79
CA THR A 76 -5.58 4.17 -8.82
C THR A 76 -5.43 4.69 -7.39
N ILE A 77 -4.67 5.77 -7.18
CA ILE A 77 -4.48 6.32 -5.83
C ILE A 77 -5.71 7.16 -5.50
N ILE A 78 -6.38 6.82 -4.40
CA ILE A 78 -7.51 7.58 -3.86
C ILE A 78 -7.05 8.30 -2.60
N THR A 79 -7.10 9.63 -2.63
CA THR A 79 -6.76 10.45 -1.46
C THR A 79 -8.04 10.86 -0.76
N ILE A 80 -8.20 10.50 0.50
CA ILE A 80 -9.28 10.99 1.36
C ILE A 80 -8.79 12.19 2.14
N HIS A 81 -9.55 13.28 2.08
CA HIS A 81 -9.28 14.50 2.84
C HIS A 81 -10.08 14.47 4.15
N LEU A 82 -9.38 14.38 5.29
CA LEU A 82 -9.99 14.42 6.61
C LEU A 82 -10.19 15.89 7.02
N THR A 83 -11.41 16.39 6.85
CA THR A 83 -11.75 17.79 7.15
C THR A 83 -11.52 18.16 8.61
N THR A 84 -11.70 17.22 9.54
CA THR A 84 -11.54 17.43 10.98
C THR A 84 -10.08 17.65 11.40
N THR A 85 -9.13 16.96 10.77
CA THR A 85 -7.71 17.00 11.14
C THR A 85 -6.84 17.76 10.14
N GLN A 86 -7.39 18.14 8.98
CA GLN A 86 -6.65 18.66 7.81
C GLN A 86 -5.55 17.72 7.31
N GLU A 87 -5.67 16.42 7.60
CA GLU A 87 -4.75 15.39 7.12
C GLU A 87 -5.34 14.61 5.95
N ASN A 88 -4.47 13.91 5.22
CA ASN A 88 -4.86 13.05 4.10
C ASN A 88 -4.56 11.58 4.42
N ILE A 89 -5.44 10.68 3.96
CA ILE A 89 -5.19 9.24 3.92
C ILE A 89 -5.18 8.81 2.44
N ASN A 90 -4.11 8.14 2.03
CA ASN A 90 -3.96 7.63 0.67
C ASN A 90 -4.28 6.15 0.64
N ILE A 91 -5.26 5.76 -0.17
CA ILE A 91 -5.68 4.39 -0.38
C ILE A 91 -5.26 3.96 -1.78
N ILE A 92 -4.58 2.83 -1.84
CA ILE A 92 -3.98 2.30 -3.05
C ILE A 92 -4.48 0.86 -3.21
N PRO A 93 -5.50 0.62 -4.03
CA PRO A 93 -5.93 -0.73 -4.39
C PRO A 93 -4.77 -1.45 -5.05
N SER A 94 -4.31 -2.55 -4.45
CA SER A 94 -3.13 -3.26 -4.96
C SER A 94 -3.51 -4.63 -5.46
N TYR A 95 -3.18 -4.90 -6.72
CA TYR A 95 -3.11 -6.24 -7.29
C TYR A 95 -1.66 -6.60 -7.60
N ILE A 96 -1.18 -7.73 -7.11
CA ILE A 96 0.12 -8.28 -7.51
C ILE A 96 -0.11 -9.34 -8.60
N PRO A 97 0.27 -9.09 -9.87
CA PRO A 97 0.10 -10.05 -10.95
C PRO A 97 0.89 -11.34 -10.71
N PRO A 98 0.41 -12.49 -11.21
CA PRO A 98 1.06 -13.78 -10.99
C PRO A 98 2.46 -13.89 -11.64
N CYS A 99 2.77 -13.03 -12.61
CA CYS A 99 4.07 -12.96 -13.28
C CYS A 99 4.94 -11.79 -12.78
N SER A 100 4.63 -11.20 -11.62
CA SER A 100 5.46 -10.15 -11.05
C SER A 100 6.82 -10.72 -10.60
N ASP A 101 7.90 -10.10 -11.07
CA ASP A 101 9.25 -10.45 -10.63
C ASP A 101 9.57 -9.82 -9.26
N SER A 102 10.82 -9.93 -8.79
CA SER A 102 11.23 -9.35 -7.50
C SER A 102 11.06 -7.84 -7.37
N SER A 103 10.84 -7.11 -8.46
CA SER A 103 10.76 -5.64 -8.41
C SER A 103 9.40 -5.12 -7.94
N PHE A 104 8.38 -5.97 -7.75
CA PHE A 104 7.11 -5.53 -7.14
C PHE A 104 7.33 -4.94 -5.74
N THR A 105 8.32 -5.45 -4.98
CA THR A 105 8.65 -4.88 -3.68
C THR A 105 9.17 -3.46 -3.86
N LEU A 106 10.04 -3.19 -4.83
CA LEU A 106 10.55 -1.84 -5.09
C LEU A 106 9.40 -0.84 -5.36
N VAL A 107 8.37 -1.28 -6.09
CA VAL A 107 7.17 -0.48 -6.33
C VAL A 107 6.41 -0.20 -5.05
N ILE A 108 6.12 -1.22 -4.24
CA ILE A 108 5.48 -1.05 -2.92
C ILE A 108 6.32 -0.12 -2.04
N GLU A 109 7.64 -0.35 -2.00
CA GLU A 109 8.59 0.47 -1.24
C GLU A 109 8.54 1.93 -1.70
N THR A 110 8.51 2.19 -3.00
CA THR A 110 8.46 3.54 -3.58
C THR A 110 7.14 4.25 -3.25
N LEU A 111 6.00 3.59 -3.49
CA LEU A 111 4.68 4.14 -3.18
C LEU A 111 4.55 4.50 -1.70
N ILE A 112 4.94 3.56 -0.85
CA ILE A 112 4.89 3.72 0.59
C ILE A 112 5.88 4.79 1.04
N GLN A 113 7.09 4.88 0.46
CA GLN A 113 8.11 5.85 0.86
C GLN A 113 7.74 7.29 0.49
N THR A 114 7.17 7.50 -0.69
CA THR A 114 6.86 8.81 -1.25
C THR A 114 5.59 9.41 -0.66
N ILE A 115 4.59 8.58 -0.35
CA ILE A 115 3.27 9.04 0.06
C ILE A 115 3.11 8.80 1.58
N TYR A 116 2.92 9.89 2.33
CA TYR A 116 2.66 9.83 3.78
C TYR A 116 1.22 9.37 4.04
N ARG A 117 0.99 8.64 5.15
CA ARG A 117 -0.31 8.04 5.52
C ARG A 117 -0.91 7.23 4.36
N THR A 118 -0.35 6.05 4.13
CA THR A 118 -0.67 5.22 2.96
C THR A 118 -1.15 3.85 3.38
N LEU A 119 -2.20 3.39 2.70
CA LEU A 119 -2.83 2.10 2.86
C LEU A 119 -2.91 1.39 1.51
N LEU A 120 -2.12 0.35 1.31
CA LEU A 120 -2.30 -0.58 0.20
C LEU A 120 -3.31 -1.63 0.62
N ILE A 121 -4.32 -1.91 -0.19
CA ILE A 121 -5.35 -2.91 0.14
C ILE A 121 -5.72 -3.72 -1.10
N GLY A 122 -5.74 -5.04 -0.99
CA GLY A 122 -6.20 -5.90 -2.09
C GLY A 122 -5.52 -7.26 -2.13
N ASP A 123 -5.57 -7.89 -3.30
CA ASP A 123 -5.03 -9.22 -3.54
C ASP A 123 -3.51 -9.16 -3.75
N SER A 124 -2.79 -9.57 -2.71
CA SER A 124 -1.33 -9.63 -2.69
C SER A 124 -0.78 -10.91 -3.29
N LYS A 125 -1.59 -11.97 -3.45
CA LYS A 125 -1.16 -13.36 -3.74
C LYS A 125 -0.04 -13.89 -2.83
N SER A 126 0.18 -13.22 -1.71
CA SER A 126 1.31 -13.39 -0.84
C SER A 126 0.92 -14.34 0.28
N LYS A 127 1.71 -15.39 0.51
CA LYS A 127 1.44 -16.36 1.57
C LYS A 127 2.59 -16.37 2.56
N HIS A 128 2.30 -16.15 3.84
CA HIS A 128 3.26 -16.23 4.93
C HIS A 128 2.55 -16.55 6.24
N HIS A 129 3.23 -17.25 7.14
CA HIS A 129 2.72 -17.53 8.49
C HIS A 129 2.40 -16.27 9.31
N ASN A 130 2.91 -15.10 8.92
CA ASN A 130 2.74 -13.86 9.69
C ASN A 130 1.35 -13.23 9.48
N TRP A 131 0.62 -13.69 8.47
CA TRP A 131 -0.79 -13.38 8.26
C TRP A 131 -1.59 -14.69 8.15
N ASN A 132 -1.22 -15.69 8.95
CA ASN A 132 -1.96 -16.94 9.16
C ASN A 132 -2.16 -17.83 7.93
N CYS A 133 -1.27 -17.75 6.93
CA CYS A 133 -1.23 -18.79 5.89
C CYS A 133 -0.49 -20.04 6.39
N GLU A 134 -1.01 -21.21 6.04
CA GLU A 134 -0.39 -22.52 6.35
C GLU A 134 0.99 -22.67 5.69
N ARG A 135 1.19 -22.06 4.52
CA ARG A 135 2.45 -22.13 3.77
C ARG A 135 2.99 -20.75 3.49
N THR A 136 4.31 -20.68 3.37
CA THR A 136 5.01 -19.47 2.93
C THR A 136 5.44 -19.60 1.48
N ASN A 137 5.20 -18.57 0.66
CA ASN A 137 5.68 -18.51 -0.73
C ASN A 137 6.78 -17.43 -0.90
N PRO A 138 7.53 -17.42 -2.02
CA PRO A 138 8.60 -16.44 -2.24
C PRO A 138 8.13 -14.98 -2.19
N ILE A 139 6.92 -14.70 -2.69
CA ILE A 139 6.29 -13.36 -2.61
C ILE A 139 6.09 -12.96 -1.14
N GLY A 140 5.58 -13.89 -0.32
CA GLY A 140 5.40 -13.73 1.13
C GLY A 140 6.68 -13.46 1.88
N MET A 141 7.75 -14.20 1.59
CA MET A 141 9.05 -13.97 2.21
C MET A 141 9.59 -12.58 1.90
N ARG A 142 9.52 -12.16 0.63
CA ARG A 142 9.99 -10.83 0.19
C ARG A 142 9.17 -9.72 0.83
N LEU A 143 7.85 -9.83 0.78
CA LEU A 143 6.95 -8.83 1.35
C LEU A 143 7.14 -8.70 2.86
N ASN A 144 7.23 -9.82 3.59
CA ASN A 144 7.47 -9.80 5.02
C ASN A 144 8.84 -9.17 5.36
N SER A 145 9.86 -9.45 4.57
CA SER A 145 11.20 -8.86 4.73
C SER A 145 11.17 -7.34 4.52
N SER A 146 10.54 -6.87 3.44
CA SER A 146 10.35 -5.44 3.19
C SER A 146 9.50 -4.77 4.26
N ALA A 147 8.43 -5.42 4.74
CA ALA A 147 7.59 -4.90 5.82
C ALA A 147 8.38 -4.71 7.12
N LYS A 148 9.20 -5.69 7.51
CA LYS A 148 10.09 -5.59 8.69
C LYS A 148 11.13 -4.48 8.54
N LYS A 149 11.76 -4.37 7.35
CA LYS A 149 12.79 -3.36 7.05
C LYS A 149 12.22 -1.94 7.09
N LEU A 150 11.06 -1.74 6.48
CA LEU A 150 10.42 -0.43 6.35
C LEU A 150 9.43 -0.10 7.49
N LYS A 151 9.31 -0.98 8.49
CA LYS A 151 8.39 -0.82 9.62
C LYS A 151 6.94 -0.64 9.17
N LEU A 152 6.53 -1.44 8.19
CA LEU A 152 5.14 -1.46 7.69
C LEU A 152 4.28 -2.33 8.59
N LYS A 153 3.01 -1.95 8.74
CA LYS A 153 2.00 -2.74 9.44
C LYS A 153 1.30 -3.63 8.40
N ILE A 154 1.34 -4.94 8.61
CA ILE A 154 0.49 -5.88 7.86
C ILE A 154 -0.80 -6.05 8.65
N ILE A 155 -1.92 -5.70 8.04
CA ILE A 155 -3.27 -5.76 8.63
C ILE A 155 -4.04 -6.84 7.87
N ALA A 156 -4.12 -8.03 8.45
CA ALA A 156 -4.75 -9.20 7.86
C ALA A 156 -5.95 -9.67 8.71
N PRO A 157 -7.03 -10.18 8.09
CA PRO A 157 -8.11 -10.80 8.83
C PRO A 157 -7.65 -12.12 9.49
N ASP A 158 -8.41 -12.57 10.47
CA ASP A 158 -8.27 -13.87 11.13
C ASP A 158 -8.88 -15.02 10.30
N HIS A 159 -9.84 -14.71 9.42
CA HIS A 159 -10.49 -15.68 8.55
C HIS A 159 -9.90 -15.72 7.13
N PRO A 160 -9.82 -16.91 6.49
CA PRO A 160 -9.35 -17.06 5.12
C PRO A 160 -10.07 -16.17 4.11
N THR A 161 -9.32 -15.55 3.20
CA THR A 161 -9.87 -14.69 2.15
C THR A 161 -9.92 -15.38 0.80
N ARG A 162 -9.39 -16.59 0.70
CA ARG A 162 -9.52 -17.45 -0.46
C ARG A 162 -9.63 -18.90 -0.05
N PHE A 163 -10.69 -19.55 -0.52
CA PHE A 163 -10.89 -20.99 -0.38
C PHE A 163 -10.44 -21.69 -1.66
N SER A 164 -9.71 -22.78 -1.51
CA SER A 164 -9.36 -23.66 -2.63
C SER A 164 -9.52 -25.11 -2.20
N LYS A 165 -9.61 -26.04 -3.16
CA LYS A 165 -9.82 -27.47 -2.88
C LYS A 165 -8.86 -28.05 -1.82
N ASN A 166 -7.66 -27.49 -1.70
CA ASN A 166 -6.59 -28.07 -0.89
C ASN A 166 -6.12 -27.18 0.27
N THR A 167 -6.35 -25.87 0.22
CA THR A 167 -5.82 -24.93 1.25
C THR A 167 -6.64 -23.65 1.33
N ASP A 168 -6.78 -23.17 2.55
CA ASP A 168 -7.39 -21.88 2.86
C ASP A 168 -6.27 -20.85 3.07
N ASN A 169 -6.40 -19.68 2.45
CA ASN A 169 -5.32 -18.69 2.46
C ASN A 169 -5.84 -17.28 2.72
N ILE A 170 -5.03 -16.48 3.40
CA ILE A 170 -5.23 -15.04 3.57
C ILE A 170 -4.30 -14.35 2.58
N ILE A 171 -4.84 -14.00 1.42
CA ILE A 171 -4.10 -13.31 0.34
C ILE A 171 -4.65 -11.91 0.07
N ASN A 172 -5.85 -11.61 0.57
CA ASN A 172 -6.41 -10.27 0.63
C ASN A 172 -6.12 -9.70 2.02
N PHE A 173 -5.31 -8.66 2.08
CA PHE A 173 -5.02 -7.95 3.33
C PHE A 173 -4.55 -6.53 3.00
N SER A 174 -4.26 -5.76 4.03
CA SER A 174 -3.76 -4.41 3.87
C SER A 174 -2.33 -4.23 4.39
N ILE A 175 -1.56 -3.38 3.70
CA ILE A 175 -0.23 -2.93 4.12
C ILE A 175 -0.35 -1.44 4.42
N ALA A 176 -0.07 -1.07 5.67
CA ALA A 176 -0.21 0.29 6.15
C ALA A 176 1.14 0.91 6.51
N ARG A 177 1.30 2.19 6.17
CA ARG A 177 2.40 3.04 6.64
C ARG A 177 1.85 4.33 7.22
N ASN A 178 2.26 4.63 8.45
CA ASN A 178 1.84 5.81 9.18
C ASN A 178 0.32 5.94 9.32
N ILE A 179 -0.38 4.80 9.36
CA ILE A 179 -1.77 4.73 9.81
C ILE A 179 -1.71 4.55 11.33
N ASP A 180 -2.02 5.65 12.01
CA ASP A 180 -2.11 5.79 13.46
C ASP A 180 -3.56 5.82 13.93
N TYR A 181 -4.51 5.34 13.13
CA TYR A 181 -5.90 5.19 13.54
C TYR A 181 -6.10 3.81 14.13
N HIS A 182 -6.98 3.69 15.14
CA HIS A 182 -7.46 2.37 15.54
C HIS A 182 -8.18 1.71 14.35
N TYR A 183 -7.98 0.41 14.17
CA TYR A 183 -8.52 -0.30 13.02
C TYR A 183 -9.03 -1.69 13.39
N SER A 184 -9.99 -2.18 12.60
CA SER A 184 -10.38 -3.58 12.58
C SER A 184 -10.49 -4.07 11.14
N ILE A 185 -10.20 -5.34 10.90
CA ILE A 185 -10.30 -5.96 9.58
C ILE A 185 -11.06 -7.27 9.71
N LYS A 186 -11.94 -7.56 8.76
CA LYS A 186 -12.65 -8.85 8.70
C LYS A 186 -12.87 -9.31 7.27
N THR A 187 -12.99 -10.62 7.11
CA THR A 187 -13.41 -11.24 5.86
C THR A 187 -14.94 -11.20 5.75
N ILE A 188 -15.43 -10.90 4.56
CA ILE A 188 -16.84 -10.95 4.20
C ILE A 188 -17.15 -12.31 3.58
N THR A 189 -17.96 -13.12 4.24
CA THR A 189 -18.20 -14.53 3.88
C THR A 189 -19.50 -14.76 3.11
N TYR A 190 -20.33 -13.73 2.91
CA TYR A 190 -21.63 -13.84 2.25
C TYR A 190 -21.57 -13.87 0.71
N LEU A 191 -20.37 -13.88 0.12
CA LEU A 191 -20.18 -13.85 -1.33
C LEU A 191 -19.73 -15.21 -1.86
N THR A 192 -20.27 -15.61 -3.01
CA THR A 192 -20.13 -16.96 -3.61
C THR A 192 -18.87 -17.15 -4.46
N SER A 193 -17.88 -16.26 -4.34
CA SER A 193 -16.59 -16.39 -5.04
C SER A 193 -15.59 -17.19 -4.20
N ASP A 194 -14.66 -17.86 -4.86
CA ASP A 194 -13.48 -18.46 -4.22
C ASP A 194 -12.59 -17.40 -3.54
N HIS A 195 -12.69 -16.14 -3.98
CA HIS A 195 -12.09 -14.97 -3.33
C HIS A 195 -13.14 -14.20 -2.51
N LEU A 196 -12.87 -14.09 -1.22
CA LEU A 196 -13.69 -13.32 -0.29
C LEU A 196 -13.13 -11.90 -0.10
N PRO A 197 -14.00 -10.87 -0.21
CA PRO A 197 -13.68 -9.51 0.19
C PRO A 197 -13.23 -9.36 1.63
N ILE A 198 -12.48 -8.29 1.86
CA ILE A 198 -12.14 -7.80 3.19
C ILE A 198 -12.81 -6.46 3.44
N LEU A 199 -13.19 -6.21 4.69
CA LEU A 199 -13.65 -4.93 5.21
C LEU A 199 -12.65 -4.42 6.25
N LEU A 200 -11.93 -3.35 5.92
CA LEU A 200 -11.07 -2.62 6.85
C LEU A 200 -11.80 -1.40 7.37
N HIS A 201 -11.94 -1.30 8.68
CA HIS A 201 -12.51 -0.16 9.38
C HIS A 201 -11.41 0.65 10.05
N LEU A 202 -11.41 1.97 9.84
CA LEU A 202 -10.52 2.93 10.48
C LEU A 202 -11.36 3.87 11.36
N ASN A 203 -11.04 3.92 12.65
CA ASN A 203 -11.61 4.88 13.59
C ASN A 203 -10.75 6.14 13.60
N ILE A 204 -11.20 7.15 12.84
CA ILE A 204 -10.45 8.40 12.62
C ILE A 204 -10.44 9.34 13.82
N ASN A 205 -11.20 9.02 14.88
CA ASN A 205 -11.23 9.80 16.11
C ASN A 205 -10.29 9.26 17.19
N GLU A 206 -9.76 8.05 17.01
CA GLU A 206 -8.88 7.38 17.96
C GLU A 206 -7.48 7.23 17.36
N ILE A 207 -6.58 8.10 17.80
CA ILE A 207 -5.19 8.08 17.35
C ILE A 207 -4.38 7.13 18.23
N ASN A 208 -3.95 6.03 17.63
CA ASN A 208 -2.88 5.17 18.10
C ASN A 208 -1.53 5.54 17.47
N ILE A 209 -0.82 6.48 18.12
CA ILE A 209 0.52 6.95 17.73
C ILE A 209 1.59 5.85 17.84
N GLN A 210 1.27 4.69 18.41
CA GLN A 210 2.26 3.64 18.58
C GLN A 210 2.78 3.16 17.21
N ASP A 211 4.10 3.31 17.09
CA ASP A 211 4.91 2.76 16.00
C ASP A 211 4.77 3.42 14.63
N ASN A 212 4.56 4.74 14.60
CA ASN A 212 4.80 5.51 13.38
C ASN A 212 6.30 5.70 13.12
N TYR A 213 6.74 5.50 11.89
CA TYR A 213 8.13 5.68 11.47
C TYR A 213 8.21 6.50 10.19
N HIS A 214 9.17 7.41 10.13
CA HIS A 214 9.51 8.12 8.91
C HIS A 214 10.94 7.78 8.49
N LEU A 215 11.15 7.80 7.18
CA LEU A 215 12.48 7.63 6.63
C LEU A 215 13.25 8.94 6.80
N ILE A 216 14.43 8.88 7.39
CA ILE A 216 15.34 10.02 7.50
C ILE A 216 16.64 9.65 6.82
N ILE A 217 17.12 10.56 5.97
CA ILE A 217 18.44 10.49 5.35
C ILE A 217 19.42 11.24 6.24
N HIS A 218 20.56 10.61 6.56
CA HIS A 218 21.68 11.33 7.16
C HIS A 218 22.45 12.08 6.09
N TRP A 219 22.06 13.32 5.82
CA TRP A 219 22.62 14.12 4.73
C TRP A 219 24.15 14.21 4.73
N ASN A 220 24.78 14.38 5.89
CA ASN A 220 26.24 14.42 5.97
C ASN A 220 26.85 13.08 5.52
N LYS A 221 26.36 11.95 6.06
CA LYS A 221 26.86 10.62 5.65
C LYS A 221 26.55 10.32 4.18
N PHE A 222 25.40 10.76 3.69
CA PHE A 222 24.99 10.60 2.29
C PHE A 222 25.95 11.34 1.36
N ARG A 223 26.23 12.60 1.67
CA ARG A 223 27.21 13.43 0.98
C ARG A 223 28.61 12.81 1.04
N ASP A 224 29.06 12.43 2.23
CA ASP A 224 30.40 11.87 2.43
C ASP A 224 30.58 10.54 1.68
N TYR A 225 29.54 9.69 1.64
CA TYR A 225 29.53 8.48 0.81
C TYR A 225 29.67 8.80 -0.67
N LEU A 226 28.87 9.73 -1.19
CA LEU A 226 28.95 10.12 -2.60
C LEU A 226 30.32 10.69 -2.97
N ILE A 227 30.90 11.55 -2.12
CA ILE A 227 32.23 12.15 -2.37
C ILE A 227 33.34 11.08 -2.34
N THR A 228 33.23 10.07 -1.47
CA THR A 228 34.30 9.07 -1.28
C THR A 228 34.24 7.92 -2.28
N GLN A 229 33.07 7.60 -2.83
CA GLN A 229 32.89 6.49 -3.77
C GLN A 229 32.87 6.92 -5.24
N THR A 230 32.52 8.17 -5.56
CA THR A 230 32.53 8.62 -6.95
C THR A 230 33.96 8.86 -7.42
N ASN A 231 34.42 8.03 -8.35
CA ASN A 231 35.67 8.23 -9.07
C ASN A 231 35.35 8.60 -10.52
N TYR A 232 35.29 9.90 -10.82
CA TYR A 232 34.91 10.36 -12.16
C TYR A 232 36.07 10.15 -13.15
N HIS A 233 35.79 9.50 -14.28
CA HIS A 233 36.76 9.35 -15.35
C HIS A 233 37.05 10.70 -16.02
N ALA A 234 38.34 11.08 -16.12
CA ALA A 234 38.78 12.38 -16.62
C ALA A 234 38.40 12.72 -18.07
N LYS A 235 37.85 11.78 -18.86
CA LYS A 235 37.40 12.04 -20.24
C LYS A 235 36.24 11.12 -20.67
N ILE A 236 35.03 11.68 -20.61
CA ILE A 236 33.79 11.08 -21.12
C ILE A 236 33.54 11.64 -22.52
N ASN A 237 33.94 10.90 -23.56
CA ASN A 237 33.97 11.40 -24.94
C ASN A 237 33.24 10.50 -25.97
N THR A 238 32.56 9.46 -25.50
CA THR A 238 31.77 8.57 -26.36
C THR A 238 30.40 8.35 -25.75
N LYS A 239 29.40 8.09 -26.58
CA LYS A 239 28.04 7.78 -26.13
C LYS A 239 28.00 6.63 -25.11
N LEU A 240 28.73 5.55 -25.39
CA LEU A 240 28.82 4.39 -24.49
C LEU A 240 29.39 4.75 -23.10
N LYS A 241 30.39 5.64 -23.05
CA LYS A 241 30.93 6.10 -21.77
C LYS A 241 29.92 6.96 -21.02
N ILE A 242 29.18 7.82 -21.72
CA ILE A 242 28.12 8.63 -21.09
C ILE A 242 27.07 7.72 -20.45
N GLU A 243 26.56 6.72 -21.18
CA GLU A 243 25.57 5.78 -20.66
C GLU A 243 26.10 5.04 -19.42
N LYS A 244 27.33 4.52 -19.48
CA LYS A 244 27.95 3.82 -18.34
C LYS A 244 28.13 4.72 -17.11
N GLU A 245 28.52 5.98 -17.29
CA GLU A 245 28.67 6.94 -16.18
C GLU A 245 27.32 7.32 -15.56
N ILE A 246 26.27 7.43 -16.38
CA ILE A 246 24.90 7.67 -15.88
C ILE A 246 24.43 6.48 -15.04
N ASP A 247 24.67 5.26 -15.52
CA ASP A 247 24.32 4.04 -14.78
C ASP A 247 25.07 3.99 -13.44
N GLN A 248 26.39 4.23 -13.46
CA GLN A 248 27.21 4.25 -12.25
C GLN A 248 26.76 5.32 -11.25
N LEU A 249 26.55 6.55 -11.72
CA LEU A 249 26.04 7.64 -10.88
C LEU A 249 24.69 7.28 -10.25
N THR A 250 23.80 6.65 -11.03
CA THR A 250 22.50 6.21 -10.56
C THR A 250 22.65 5.15 -9.46
N GLU A 251 23.52 4.16 -9.66
CA GLU A 251 23.82 3.14 -8.65
C GLU A 251 24.43 3.75 -7.38
N ASP A 252 25.36 4.69 -7.52
CA ASP A 252 26.01 5.36 -6.39
C ASP A 252 25.01 6.15 -5.54
N ILE A 253 24.08 6.89 -6.18
CA ILE A 253 22.99 7.60 -5.51
C ILE A 253 22.08 6.61 -4.77
N ILE A 254 21.68 5.53 -5.43
CA ILE A 254 20.82 4.49 -4.84
C ILE A 254 21.52 3.83 -3.64
N ASN A 255 22.80 3.53 -3.75
CA ASN A 255 23.58 2.87 -2.69
C ASN A 255 23.84 3.81 -1.51
N ALA A 256 24.20 5.07 -1.78
CA ALA A 256 24.32 6.12 -0.77
C ALA A 256 23.03 6.26 0.03
N PHE A 257 21.89 6.27 -0.67
CA PHE A 257 20.58 6.33 -0.03
C PHE A 257 20.32 5.10 0.83
N LYS A 258 20.52 3.89 0.30
CA LYS A 258 20.31 2.63 1.05
C LYS A 258 21.12 2.54 2.35
N ILE A 259 22.36 3.05 2.34
CA ILE A 259 23.27 2.97 3.49
C ILE A 259 22.95 4.03 4.55
N THR A 260 22.50 5.21 4.13
CA THR A 260 22.39 6.38 5.01
C THR A 260 20.97 6.69 5.44
N ALA A 261 19.97 6.17 4.72
CA ALA A 261 18.58 6.29 5.09
C ALA A 261 18.23 5.28 6.20
N ARG A 262 17.51 5.73 7.22
CA ARG A 262 17.02 4.88 8.31
C ARG A 262 15.61 5.25 8.73
N MET A 263 14.85 4.25 9.17
CA MET A 263 13.55 4.48 9.78
C MET A 263 13.72 5.03 11.20
N LYS A 264 13.17 6.21 11.48
CA LYS A 264 13.12 6.81 12.82
C LYS A 264 11.69 6.82 13.33
N LYS A 265 11.49 6.32 14.55
CA LYS A 265 10.20 6.38 15.24
C LYS A 265 9.79 7.84 15.44
N MET A 266 8.54 8.17 15.15
CA MET A 266 7.97 9.49 15.39
C MET A 266 7.74 9.67 16.90
N THR A 267 8.08 10.85 17.41
CA THR A 267 7.79 11.24 18.80
C THR A 267 6.44 11.96 18.88
N PRO A 268 5.60 11.68 19.91
CA PRO A 268 4.26 12.25 20.04
C PRO A 268 4.20 13.79 19.97
N SER A 269 5.25 14.48 20.42
CA SER A 269 5.34 15.95 20.40
C SER A 269 5.33 16.59 19.01
N LYS A 270 5.52 15.82 17.93
CA LYS A 270 5.41 16.29 16.54
C LYS A 270 4.05 15.98 15.89
N LEU A 271 3.15 15.29 16.60
CA LEU A 271 1.86 14.84 16.08
C LEU A 271 0.67 15.65 16.63
N LEU A 272 0.87 16.38 17.73
CA LEU A 272 -0.13 17.35 18.18
C LEU A 272 0.09 18.68 17.43
N PRO A 273 -0.96 19.29 16.86
CA PRO A 273 -0.87 20.69 16.47
C PRO A 273 -0.47 21.47 17.72
N THR A 274 0.59 22.28 17.60
CA THR A 274 0.92 23.27 18.63
C THR A 274 -0.34 24.09 18.87
N SER A 275 -0.91 23.98 20.07
CA SER A 275 -2.00 24.84 20.53
C SER A 275 -1.66 26.30 20.17
N GLY A 276 -2.66 27.02 19.66
CA GLY A 276 -2.56 28.29 18.93
C GLY A 276 -1.83 29.47 19.61
N PRO A 277 -1.90 30.66 18.99
CA PRO A 277 -0.95 31.74 19.18
C PRO A 277 -0.95 32.30 20.61
N LYS A 278 0.22 32.85 20.97
CA LYS A 278 0.54 33.54 22.22
C LYS A 278 -0.52 34.56 22.64
#